data_AF-A0A1Z4JSZ3-F1
#
_entry.id   AF-A0A1Z4JSZ3-F1
#
_cell.length_a   1.000
_cell.length_b   1.000
_cell.length_c   1.000
_cell.angle_alpha   90.00
_cell.angle_beta   90.00
_cell.angle_gamma   90.00
#
_symmetry.space_group_name_H-M   'P 1'
#
loop_
_entity.id
_entity.type
_entity.pdbx_description
1 polymer ?
#
loop_
_entity_poly.entity_id
_entity_poly.type
_entity_poly.pdbx_seq_one_letter_code
_entity_poly.pdbx_strand_id
1 'polypeptide(L)'
;MDFMEVQVKAFTALNKLHFHPWSATFWATLIAWSILVTPVFAQTQSTIASPVVQAVQQALQKNMDYPSKARSQFGVGQVTKVAVLPPYAMATWTWGPTGGWAILIERNRKWQVVTRRDDWIGLRGVIKFGVPESVAIQLLDQIIPDWKTLPSE
;
A
#
# COMPACT_ATOMS: atom_id res chain seq x y z
N MET A 1 21.88 -19.52 30.94
CA MET A 1 21.77 -18.35 31.84
C MET A 1 22.01 -17.11 30.98
N ASP A 2 21.23 -16.89 29.94
CA ASP A 2 19.80 -16.53 29.87
C ASP A 2 19.55 -15.06 30.27
N PHE A 3 19.57 -14.22 29.24
CA PHE A 3 19.59 -12.76 29.24
C PHE A 3 18.27 -12.12 29.75
N MET A 4 17.31 -12.96 30.14
CA MET A 4 15.97 -12.57 30.56
C MET A 4 15.84 -12.30 32.07
N GLU A 5 16.83 -12.69 32.88
CA GLU A 5 16.73 -12.57 34.34
C GLU A 5 17.19 -11.21 34.89
N VAL A 6 17.96 -10.44 34.12
CA VAL A 6 18.47 -9.13 34.55
C VAL A 6 17.44 -8.01 34.37
N GLN A 7 16.49 -8.17 33.43
CA GLN A 7 15.54 -7.10 33.08
C GLN A 7 14.27 -7.08 33.96
N VAL A 8 14.01 -8.13 34.74
CA VAL A 8 12.79 -8.21 35.57
C VAL A 8 12.97 -7.54 36.95
N LYS A 9 14.18 -7.47 37.49
CA LYS A 9 14.43 -6.87 38.82
C LYS A 9 14.44 -5.33 38.83
N ALA A 10 14.54 -4.68 37.67
CA ALA A 10 14.56 -3.22 37.58
C ALA A 10 13.16 -2.57 37.59
N PHE A 11 12.10 -3.34 37.34
CA PHE A 11 10.74 -2.79 37.17
C PHE A 11 9.92 -2.70 38.47
N THR A 12 10.41 -3.22 39.60
CA THR A 12 9.61 -3.39 40.83
C THR A 12 9.98 -2.43 41.97
N ALA A 13 10.84 -1.43 41.76
CA ALA A 13 11.37 -0.60 42.85
C ALA A 13 11.15 0.92 42.72
N LEU A 14 10.25 1.38 41.84
CA LEU A 14 10.12 2.83 41.58
C LEU A 14 8.68 3.33 41.37
N ASN A 15 7.71 2.74 42.07
CA ASN A 15 6.31 3.21 42.03
C ASN A 15 5.71 3.51 43.41
N LYS A 16 6.54 4.00 44.32
CA LYS A 16 6.10 4.62 45.57
C LYS A 16 6.95 5.84 45.83
N LEU A 17 6.48 7.01 45.40
CA LEU A 17 6.77 8.29 46.06
C LEU A 17 5.81 9.34 45.51
N HIS A 18 4.87 9.73 46.39
CA HIS A 18 3.95 10.85 46.22
C HIS A 18 4.74 12.14 46.04
N PHE A 19 4.37 12.97 45.06
CA PHE A 19 4.83 14.36 45.02
C PHE A 19 3.67 15.31 44.71
N HIS A 20 3.35 16.11 45.73
CA HIS A 20 2.59 17.36 45.64
C HIS A 20 3.53 18.51 45.21
N PRO A 21 2.99 19.65 44.78
CA PRO A 21 3.63 20.60 43.87
C PRO A 21 4.31 21.76 44.59
N TRP A 22 5.47 22.22 44.10
CA TRP A 22 5.81 23.65 43.97
C TRP A 22 7.26 23.88 43.55
N SER A 23 7.50 25.08 43.03
CA SER A 23 8.78 25.75 42.74
C SER A 23 9.51 25.36 41.45
N ALA A 24 9.15 26.12 40.42
CA ALA A 24 10.05 26.50 39.35
C ALA A 24 11.32 27.14 39.94
N THR A 25 12.49 26.69 39.49
CA THR A 25 13.46 27.44 38.68
C THR A 25 14.82 26.74 38.79
N PHE A 26 15.64 26.98 37.76
CA PHE A 26 17.09 27.07 37.81
C PHE A 26 17.97 25.94 37.19
N TRP A 27 18.70 26.42 36.19
CA TRP A 27 20.03 26.05 35.68
C TRP A 27 20.14 25.18 34.42
N ALA A 28 20.67 25.87 33.43
CA ALA A 28 21.01 25.50 32.08
C ALA A 28 22.22 24.56 31.95
N THR A 29 22.23 23.88 30.81
CA THR A 29 23.38 23.46 29.99
C THR A 29 24.44 22.54 30.60
N LEU A 30 24.45 21.30 30.11
CA LEU A 30 25.67 20.62 29.65
C LEU A 30 25.31 19.64 28.53
N ILE A 31 25.75 19.97 27.31
CA ILE A 31 25.68 19.11 26.13
C ILE A 31 26.80 18.07 26.28
N ALA A 32 26.44 16.82 26.53
CA ALA A 32 27.38 15.71 26.46
C ALA A 32 26.66 14.44 26.00
N TRP A 33 26.76 14.18 24.69
CA TRP A 33 27.02 12.85 24.12
C TRP A 33 26.21 11.71 24.73
N SER A 34 24.94 11.64 24.38
CA SER A 34 24.25 10.36 24.26
C SER A 34 23.62 10.35 22.89
N ILE A 35 24.32 9.73 21.94
CA ILE A 35 23.74 9.28 20.69
C ILE A 35 22.58 8.39 21.13
N LEU A 36 21.37 8.95 21.07
CA LEU A 36 20.15 8.18 21.08
C LEU A 36 20.27 7.28 19.85
N VAL A 37 20.76 6.06 20.06
CA VAL A 37 20.33 4.92 19.27
C VAL A 37 18.85 4.83 19.60
N THR A 38 18.03 5.62 18.91
CA THR A 38 16.64 5.26 18.76
C THR A 38 16.71 3.89 18.10
N PRO A 39 16.21 2.81 18.72
CA PRO A 39 15.63 1.80 17.88
C PRO A 39 14.60 2.57 17.07
N VAL A 40 14.89 2.80 15.79
CA VAL A 40 13.83 2.89 14.80
C VAL A 40 13.10 1.58 14.98
N PHE A 41 12.11 1.61 15.88
CA PHE A 41 11.05 0.65 15.87
C PHE A 41 10.61 0.66 14.44
N ALA A 42 10.87 -0.48 13.80
CA ALA A 42 10.38 -0.82 12.48
C ALA A 42 9.02 -0.17 12.38
N GLN A 43 8.91 0.86 11.55
CA GLN A 43 7.63 1.25 11.03
C GLN A 43 7.20 -0.02 10.31
N THR A 44 6.46 -0.86 11.04
CA THR A 44 5.50 -1.77 10.45
C THR A 44 4.81 -0.90 9.45
N GLN A 45 5.17 -1.14 8.20
CA GLN A 45 4.74 -0.43 7.03
C GLN A 45 3.25 -0.73 6.94
N SER A 46 2.50 -0.04 7.78
CA SER A 46 1.08 0.17 7.64
C SER A 46 1.06 0.99 6.38
N THR A 47 0.98 0.30 5.24
CA THR A 47 0.77 0.87 3.94
C THR A 47 -0.54 1.63 4.06
N ILE A 48 -0.46 2.89 4.51
CA ILE A 48 -1.50 3.87 4.28
C ILE A 48 -1.50 3.99 2.77
N ALA A 49 -2.32 3.16 2.12
CA ALA A 49 -2.48 3.21 0.68
C ALA A 49 -2.74 4.68 0.35
N SER A 50 -1.87 5.27 -0.46
CA SER A 50 -1.98 6.67 -0.86
C SER A 50 -3.44 6.96 -1.24
N PRO A 51 -4.01 8.11 -0.88
CA PRO A 51 -5.41 8.42 -1.17
C PRO A 51 -5.75 8.23 -2.66
N VAL A 52 -4.76 8.36 -3.55
CA VAL A 52 -4.91 8.08 -4.98
C VAL A 52 -5.09 6.59 -5.27
N VAL A 53 -4.32 5.71 -4.62
CA VAL A 53 -4.45 4.25 -4.72
C VAL A 53 -5.83 3.81 -4.23
N GLN A 54 -6.30 4.37 -3.11
CA GLN A 54 -7.64 4.10 -2.59
C GLN A 54 -8.74 4.54 -3.57
N ALA A 55 -8.60 5.71 -4.20
CA ALA A 55 -9.54 6.20 -5.19
C ALA A 55 -9.60 5.31 -6.44
N VAL A 56 -8.45 4.83 -6.92
CA VAL A 56 -8.36 3.86 -8.03
C VAL A 56 -9.03 2.54 -7.65
N GLN A 57 -8.75 2.02 -6.46
CA GLN A 57 -9.37 0.80 -5.95
C GLN A 57 -10.89 0.91 -5.85
N GLN A 58 -11.40 2.02 -5.30
CA GLN A 58 -12.84 2.28 -5.21
C GLN A 58 -13.49 2.40 -6.59
N ALA A 59 -12.86 3.09 -7.54
CA ALA A 59 -13.37 3.22 -8.90
C ALA A 59 -13.46 1.84 -9.59
N LEU A 60 -12.44 1.00 -9.41
CA LEU A 60 -12.43 -0.36 -9.93
C LEU A 60 -13.50 -1.22 -9.25
N GLN A 61 -13.61 -1.20 -7.92
CA GLN A 61 -14.63 -1.96 -7.19
C GLN A 61 -16.05 -1.58 -7.58
N LYS A 62 -16.33 -0.29 -7.79
CA LYS A 62 -17.62 0.18 -8.29
C LYS A 62 -17.92 -0.32 -9.70
N ASN A 63 -16.92 -0.36 -10.58
CA ASN A 63 -17.06 -0.90 -11.93
C ASN A 63 -17.24 -2.43 -11.95
N MET A 64 -16.71 -3.10 -10.92
CA MET A 64 -16.77 -4.55 -10.73
C MET A 64 -18.07 -5.03 -10.07
N ASP A 65 -19.10 -4.21 -9.89
CA ASP A 65 -20.39 -4.66 -9.34
C ASP A 65 -21.14 -5.55 -10.36
N TYR A 66 -20.79 -6.84 -10.40
CA TYR A 66 -21.44 -7.84 -11.25
C TYR A 66 -22.86 -8.17 -10.74
N PRO A 67 -23.72 -8.71 -11.62
CA PRO A 67 -24.98 -9.33 -11.19
C PRO A 67 -24.75 -10.39 -10.10
N SER A 68 -25.69 -10.46 -9.16
CA SER A 68 -25.66 -11.26 -7.92
C SER A 68 -25.20 -12.72 -8.07
N LYS A 69 -25.45 -13.35 -9.22
CA LYS A 69 -25.06 -14.74 -9.52
C LYS A 69 -23.54 -14.98 -9.54
N ALA A 70 -22.75 -14.06 -10.11
CA ALA A 70 -21.29 -14.20 -10.13
C ALA A 70 -20.70 -14.00 -8.73
N ARG A 71 -21.30 -13.09 -7.95
CA ARG A 71 -20.92 -12.79 -6.57
C ARG A 71 -21.16 -13.96 -5.63
N SER A 72 -22.27 -14.71 -5.80
CA SER A 72 -22.54 -15.92 -5.02
C SER A 72 -21.57 -17.07 -5.30
N GLN A 73 -21.01 -17.13 -6.52
CA GLN A 73 -20.14 -18.23 -6.94
C GLN A 73 -18.66 -17.98 -6.61
N PHE A 74 -18.19 -16.74 -6.77
CA PHE A 74 -16.77 -16.40 -6.66
C PHE A 74 -16.47 -15.41 -5.52
N GLY A 75 -17.48 -15.03 -4.73
CA GLY A 75 -17.34 -14.03 -3.66
C GLY A 75 -17.27 -12.59 -4.18
N VAL A 76 -16.80 -11.68 -3.33
CA VAL A 76 -16.55 -10.28 -3.67
C VAL A 76 -15.12 -10.15 -4.17
N GLY A 77 -14.95 -9.58 -5.37
CA GLY A 77 -13.63 -9.38 -5.94
C GLY A 77 -12.76 -8.42 -5.13
N GLN A 78 -11.52 -8.84 -4.85
CA GLN A 78 -10.53 -8.03 -4.17
C GLN A 78 -9.46 -7.55 -5.16
N VAL A 79 -9.24 -6.24 -5.17
CA VAL A 79 -8.10 -5.64 -5.87
C VAL A 79 -6.84 -6.04 -5.11
N THR A 80 -5.88 -6.65 -5.80
CA THR A 80 -4.66 -7.20 -5.19
C THR A 80 -3.47 -6.28 -5.33
N LYS A 81 -3.38 -5.57 -6.46
CA LYS A 81 -2.26 -4.67 -6.73
C LYS A 81 -2.75 -3.48 -7.53
N VAL A 82 -2.16 -2.32 -7.25
CA VAL A 82 -2.47 -1.07 -7.93
C VAL A 82 -1.17 -0.32 -8.17
N ALA A 83 -0.94 0.07 -9.42
CA ALA A 83 0.11 0.97 -9.84
C ALA A 83 -0.53 2.25 -10.36
N VAL A 84 -0.02 3.40 -9.93
CA VAL A 84 -0.58 4.70 -10.29
C VAL A 84 0.53 5.59 -10.80
N LEU A 85 0.37 6.06 -12.04
CA LEU A 85 1.19 7.08 -12.68
C LEU A 85 0.24 8.08 -13.33
N PRO A 86 -0.23 9.09 -12.58
CA PRO A 86 -1.27 10.01 -13.06
C PRO A 86 -0.93 10.61 -14.43
N PRO A 87 -1.91 10.69 -15.35
CA PRO A 87 -3.33 10.40 -15.14
C PRO A 87 -3.71 8.92 -15.35
N TYR A 88 -2.76 7.99 -15.41
CA TYR A 88 -3.00 6.57 -15.67
C TYR A 88 -2.83 5.72 -14.42
N ALA A 89 -3.55 4.61 -14.36
CA ALA A 89 -3.35 3.60 -13.35
C ALA A 89 -3.62 2.22 -13.94
N MET A 90 -3.01 1.22 -13.32
CA MET A 90 -3.22 -0.18 -13.62
C MET A 90 -3.51 -0.91 -12.32
N ALA A 91 -4.43 -1.85 -12.34
CA ALA A 91 -4.78 -2.62 -11.16
C ALA A 91 -5.09 -4.07 -11.52
N THR A 92 -4.81 -4.97 -10.59
CA THR A 92 -5.11 -6.40 -10.72
C THR A 92 -6.09 -6.83 -9.64
N TRP A 93 -6.84 -7.89 -9.90
CA TRP A 93 -7.69 -8.56 -8.90
C TRP A 93 -7.58 -10.08 -9.02
N THR A 94 -7.99 -10.79 -7.98
CA THR A 94 -7.99 -12.27 -7.92
C THR A 94 -9.40 -12.87 -7.96
N TRP A 95 -10.40 -12.07 -8.26
CA TRP A 95 -11.78 -12.51 -8.48
C TRP A 95 -11.98 -13.35 -9.75
N GLY A 96 -12.81 -14.38 -9.64
CA GLY A 96 -13.01 -15.37 -10.71
C GLY A 96 -11.90 -16.43 -10.71
N PRO A 97 -11.97 -17.41 -11.63
CA PRO A 97 -11.00 -18.51 -11.66
C PRO A 97 -9.57 -18.06 -12.04
N THR A 98 -9.43 -16.93 -12.74
CA THR A 98 -8.14 -16.46 -13.29
C THR A 98 -7.68 -15.12 -12.73
N GLY A 99 -8.54 -14.39 -12.00
CA GLY A 99 -8.29 -12.98 -11.70
C GLY A 99 -8.38 -12.13 -12.97
N GLY A 100 -7.73 -10.97 -12.94
CA GLY A 100 -7.62 -10.12 -14.12
C GLY A 100 -6.94 -8.78 -13.85
N TRP A 101 -6.99 -7.91 -14.85
CA TRP A 101 -6.35 -6.61 -14.87
C TRP A 101 -7.22 -5.52 -15.50
N ALA A 102 -7.06 -4.30 -15.03
CA ALA A 102 -7.76 -3.13 -15.50
C ALA A 102 -6.79 -1.98 -15.73
N ILE A 103 -7.10 -1.19 -16.76
CA ILE A 103 -6.46 0.10 -17.00
C ILE A 103 -7.47 1.17 -16.62
N LEU A 104 -7.03 2.13 -15.82
CA LEU A 104 -7.81 3.26 -15.40
C LEU A 104 -7.15 4.56 -15.88
N ILE A 105 -7.98 5.55 -16.15
CA ILE A 105 -7.55 6.90 -16.49
C ILE A 105 -8.29 7.91 -15.61
N GLU A 106 -7.59 8.92 -15.15
CA GLU A 106 -8.16 10.05 -14.44
C GLU A 106 -8.68 11.07 -15.47
N ARG A 107 -9.99 11.32 -15.43
CA ARG A 107 -10.65 12.36 -16.23
C ARG A 107 -11.55 13.17 -15.32
N ASN A 108 -11.48 14.50 -15.42
CA ASN A 108 -12.27 15.41 -14.58
C ASN A 108 -12.12 15.11 -13.08
N ARG A 109 -10.88 14.82 -12.62
CA ARG A 109 -10.55 14.43 -11.23
C ARG A 109 -11.27 13.17 -10.73
N LYS A 110 -11.69 12.29 -11.65
CA LYS A 110 -12.33 11.01 -11.33
C LYS A 110 -11.63 9.90 -12.08
N TRP A 111 -11.29 8.84 -11.37
CA TRP A 111 -10.77 7.61 -11.97
C TRP A 111 -11.89 6.87 -12.70
N GLN A 112 -11.62 6.48 -13.94
CA GLN A 112 -12.54 5.76 -14.80
C GLN A 112 -11.83 4.52 -15.35
N VAL A 113 -12.50 3.38 -15.31
CA VAL A 113 -12.00 2.15 -15.93
C VAL A 113 -12.13 2.27 -17.44
N VAL A 114 -11.01 2.21 -18.15
CA VAL A 114 -10.94 2.25 -19.62
C VAL A 114 -11.17 0.86 -20.18
N THR A 115 -10.57 -0.14 -19.56
CA THR A 115 -10.70 -1.53 -19.97
C THR A 115 -10.51 -2.46 -18.77
N ARG A 116 -11.11 -3.64 -18.88
CA ARG A 116 -11.06 -4.73 -17.91
C ARG A 116 -10.99 -6.05 -18.66
N ARG A 117 -10.08 -6.93 -18.28
CA ARG A 117 -9.91 -8.25 -18.90
C ARG A 117 -9.46 -9.27 -17.86
N ASP A 118 -9.85 -10.51 -18.09
CA ASP A 118 -9.67 -11.64 -17.16
C ASP A 118 -8.43 -12.49 -17.51
N ASP A 119 -7.75 -12.17 -18.62
CA ASP A 119 -6.54 -12.83 -19.12
C ASP A 119 -5.28 -11.98 -18.84
N TRP A 120 -4.26 -11.93 -19.70
CA TRP A 120 -3.07 -11.07 -19.53
C TRP A 120 -3.12 -9.89 -20.51
N ILE A 121 -2.57 -8.73 -20.14
CA ILE A 121 -2.32 -7.63 -21.11
C ILE A 121 -0.84 -7.42 -21.33
N GLY A 122 -0.40 -7.64 -22.56
CA GLY A 122 0.92 -7.22 -22.99
C GLY A 122 1.05 -5.69 -23.09
N LEU A 123 2.29 -5.22 -23.20
CA LEU A 123 2.61 -3.82 -23.43
C LEU A 123 1.83 -3.21 -24.60
N ARG A 124 1.68 -3.91 -25.74
CA ARG A 124 0.94 -3.35 -26.89
C ARG A 124 -0.53 -3.18 -26.58
N GLY A 125 -1.11 -4.10 -25.80
CA GLY A 125 -2.47 -3.95 -25.30
C GLY A 125 -2.62 -2.69 -24.47
N VAL A 126 -1.68 -2.41 -23.56
CA VAL A 126 -1.75 -1.21 -22.70
C VAL A 126 -1.68 0.07 -23.54
N ILE A 127 -0.78 0.09 -24.53
CA ILE A 127 -0.61 1.22 -25.45
C ILE A 127 -1.87 1.43 -26.30
N LYS A 128 -2.50 0.35 -26.77
CA LYS A 128 -3.74 0.40 -27.58
C LYS A 128 -4.89 1.12 -26.86
N PHE A 129 -4.91 1.11 -25.52
CA PHE A 129 -5.89 1.84 -24.71
C PHE A 129 -5.52 3.31 -24.43
N GLY A 130 -4.49 3.84 -25.11
CA GLY A 130 -4.11 5.25 -25.07
C GLY A 130 -3.16 5.62 -23.92
N VAL A 131 -2.48 4.64 -23.34
CA VAL A 131 -1.40 4.86 -22.37
C VAL A 131 -0.09 5.04 -23.14
N PRO A 132 0.67 6.13 -22.91
CA PRO A 132 1.98 6.30 -23.53
C PRO A 132 2.92 5.14 -23.19
N GLU A 133 3.72 4.69 -24.15
CA GLU A 133 4.61 3.52 -23.98
C GLU A 133 5.50 3.61 -22.74
N SER A 134 6.13 4.77 -22.50
CA SER A 134 6.98 4.98 -21.32
C SER A 134 6.23 4.86 -19.99
N VAL A 135 4.94 5.21 -19.97
CA VAL A 135 4.08 5.07 -18.78
C VAL A 135 3.62 3.62 -18.65
N ALA A 136 3.25 2.99 -19.76
CA ALA A 136 2.83 1.59 -19.81
C ALA A 136 3.92 0.66 -19.25
N ILE A 137 5.19 0.85 -19.66
CA ILE A 137 6.34 0.10 -19.13
C ILE A 137 6.44 0.24 -17.62
N GLN A 138 6.36 1.46 -17.09
CA GLN A 138 6.47 1.69 -15.64
C GLN A 138 5.29 1.11 -14.86
N LEU A 139 4.06 1.19 -15.41
CA LEU A 139 2.88 0.57 -14.79
C LEU A 139 3.04 -0.96 -14.73
N LEU A 140 3.53 -1.57 -15.82
CA LEU A 140 3.76 -3.00 -15.89
C LEU A 140 4.88 -3.45 -14.95
N ASP A 141 6.00 -2.72 -14.91
CA ASP A 141 7.11 -2.99 -13.98
C ASP A 141 6.63 -2.94 -12.51
N GLN A 142 5.71 -2.03 -12.18
CA GLN A 142 5.11 -1.96 -10.84
C GLN A 142 4.13 -3.10 -10.56
N ILE A 143 3.31 -3.51 -11.53
CA ILE A 143 2.27 -4.52 -11.35
C ILE A 143 2.84 -5.95 -11.42
N ILE A 144 3.58 -6.30 -12.46
CA ILE A 144 4.16 -7.63 -12.66
C ILE A 144 5.62 -7.43 -13.07
N PRO A 145 6.58 -7.44 -12.12
CA PRO A 145 8.00 -7.14 -12.41
C PRO A 145 8.61 -7.96 -13.56
N ASP A 146 8.15 -9.20 -13.73
CA ASP A 146 8.65 -10.13 -14.76
C ASP A 146 7.78 -10.16 -16.03
N TRP A 147 6.98 -9.13 -16.28
CA TRP A 147 6.03 -9.12 -17.41
C TRP A 147 6.69 -9.30 -18.78
N LYS A 148 8.00 -8.98 -18.89
CA LYS A 148 8.79 -9.13 -20.12
C LYS A 148 9.00 -10.58 -20.53
N THR A 149 8.84 -11.53 -19.61
CA THR A 149 8.91 -12.97 -19.92
C THR A 149 7.55 -13.56 -20.29
N LEU A 150 6.46 -12.79 -20.13
CA LEU A 150 5.12 -13.20 -20.51
C LEU A 150 4.92 -13.04 -22.02
N PRO A 151 3.94 -13.75 -22.62
CA PRO A 151 3.63 -13.59 -24.03
C PRO A 151 3.43 -12.12 -24.40
N SER A 152 4.13 -11.70 -25.45
CA SER A 152 3.97 -10.36 -26.02
C SER A 152 2.68 -10.32 -26.85
N GLU A 153 1.60 -9.81 -26.26
CA GLU A 153 0.41 -9.36 -26.99
C GLU A 153 0.62 -7.94 -27.52
#